data_AF-A0A6N2MRX7-F1
#
_entry.id   AF-A0A6N2MRX7-F1
#
_cell.length_a   1.000
_cell.length_b   1.000
_cell.length_c   1.000
_cell.angle_alpha   90.00
_cell.angle_beta   90.00
_cell.angle_gamma   90.00
#
_symmetry.space_group_name_H-M   'P 1'
#
loop_
_entity.id
_entity.type
_entity.pdbx_description
1 polymer ?
#
loop_
_entity_poly.entity_id
_entity_poly.type
_entity_poly.pdbx_seq_one_letter_code
_entity_poly.pdbx_strand_id
1 'polypeptide(L)'
;MDLLKMAEKLELQVLTCLGDWGRYVLHICGYGIAAKALTAVIRAHDGRGPQTMLTDKILKAIHLSSPEELIGWTYADPSWARIAALVPEVVSCAEACDQVATKILVDAVQDLALSVKAVVQRLSLCGEDGNGSFPVVMVGGVLEANRTWDIGEEVVKCIQDQFPGAHPIRPQVEPAVGAALLAWNFLMKESTENCHS
;
A
#
# COMPACT_ATOMS: atom_id res chain seq x y z
N MET A 1 19.43 -6.07 23.47
CA MET A 1 18.38 -5.06 23.25
C MET A 1 17.19 -5.83 22.74
N ASP A 2 16.26 -6.12 23.66
CA ASP A 2 15.29 -7.21 23.50
C ASP A 2 14.23 -6.93 22.45
N LEU A 3 14.09 -7.86 21.51
CA LEU A 3 12.91 -7.98 20.63
C LEU A 3 11.60 -7.95 21.44
N LEU A 4 11.62 -8.42 22.70
CA LEU A 4 10.50 -8.32 23.64
C LEU A 4 10.12 -6.87 23.99
N LYS A 5 11.10 -6.00 24.31
CA LYS A 5 10.81 -4.58 24.61
C LYS A 5 10.33 -3.82 23.38
N MET A 6 10.77 -4.25 22.21
CA MET A 6 10.33 -3.71 20.93
C MET A 6 8.88 -4.13 20.66
N ALA A 7 8.53 -5.41 20.88
CA ALA A 7 7.17 -5.94 20.74
C ALA A 7 6.17 -5.37 21.76
N GLU A 8 6.59 -5.07 22.98
CA GLU A 8 5.73 -4.50 24.02
C GLU A 8 5.45 -3.00 23.80
N LYS A 9 6.42 -2.27 23.21
CA LYS A 9 6.21 -0.88 22.75
C LYS A 9 5.47 -0.83 21.40
N LEU A 10 5.53 -1.92 20.64
CA LEU A 10 4.75 -2.21 19.44
C LEU A 10 3.48 -2.98 19.82
N GLU A 11 2.69 -2.48 20.78
CA GLU A 11 1.26 -2.81 20.85
C GLU A 11 0.64 -2.47 19.48
N LEU A 12 0.70 -3.44 18.57
CA LEU A 12 -0.21 -3.72 17.47
C LEU A 12 -0.93 -2.50 16.89
N GLN A 13 -0.18 -1.48 16.47
CA GLN A 13 -0.55 -0.73 15.28
C GLN A 13 0.21 -1.33 14.11
N VAL A 14 -0.10 -2.60 13.81
CA VAL A 14 -0.16 -3.01 12.41
C VAL A 14 -1.24 -2.12 11.82
N LEU A 15 -0.84 -0.94 11.36
CA LEU A 15 -1.69 -0.07 10.59
C LEU A 15 -1.80 -0.72 9.21
N THR A 16 -2.49 -1.86 9.14
CA THR A 16 -3.09 -2.34 7.91
C THR A 16 -3.93 -1.17 7.40
N CYS A 17 -3.41 -0.51 6.36
CA CYS A 17 -4.02 0.56 5.59
C CYS A 17 -5.24 1.21 6.26
N LEU A 18 -5.02 2.06 7.26
CA LEU A 18 -6.03 2.92 7.90
C LEU A 18 -7.47 2.40 7.88
N GLY A 19 -7.74 1.38 8.70
CA GLY A 19 -9.00 1.22 9.43
C GLY A 19 -10.26 0.88 8.63
N ASP A 20 -11.30 0.56 9.39
CA ASP A 20 -12.60 -0.01 8.99
C ASP A 20 -13.48 0.87 8.08
N TRP A 21 -12.91 1.83 7.33
CA TRP A 21 -13.61 2.77 6.45
C TRP A 21 -13.70 2.25 5.01
N GLY A 22 -14.17 1.01 4.88
CA GLY A 22 -14.39 0.32 3.61
C GLY A 22 -14.84 1.26 2.50
N ARG A 23 -14.12 1.22 1.37
CA ARG A 23 -14.36 1.97 0.12
C ARG A 23 -13.88 3.42 0.04
N TYR A 24 -13.67 4.15 1.15
CA TYR A 24 -13.33 5.59 1.09
C TYR A 24 -11.83 5.92 1.28
N VAL A 25 -11.04 5.02 1.87
CA VAL A 25 -9.60 5.23 2.15
C VAL A 25 -8.74 4.17 1.44
N LEU A 26 -9.07 3.85 0.18
CA LEU A 26 -8.36 2.84 -0.62
C LEU A 26 -7.31 3.43 -1.58
N HIS A 27 -6.99 4.73 -1.46
CA HIS A 27 -6.08 5.40 -2.41
C HIS A 27 -4.67 4.79 -2.47
N ILE A 28 -4.29 4.09 -1.40
CA ILE A 28 -2.92 3.64 -1.16
C ILE A 28 -2.71 2.16 -1.54
N CYS A 29 -3.79 1.40 -1.75
CA CYS A 29 -3.70 0.00 -2.14
C CYS A 29 -3.79 -0.18 -3.65
N GLY A 30 -3.49 -1.40 -4.14
CA GLY A 30 -3.52 -1.70 -5.57
C GLY A 30 -4.86 -1.39 -6.24
N TYR A 31 -5.97 -1.52 -5.51
CA TYR A 31 -7.28 -1.10 -5.99
C TYR A 31 -7.34 0.40 -6.29
N GLY A 32 -6.83 1.26 -5.41
CA GLY A 32 -6.86 2.71 -5.58
C GLY A 32 -6.07 3.18 -6.80
N ILE A 33 -4.88 2.59 -7.00
CA ILE A 33 -4.04 2.83 -8.18
C ILE A 33 -4.80 2.45 -9.46
N ALA A 34 -5.34 1.23 -9.50
CA ALA A 34 -6.09 0.75 -10.65
C ALA A 34 -7.38 1.54 -10.91
N ALA A 35 -8.11 1.95 -9.86
CA ALA A 35 -9.31 2.77 -9.98
C ALA A 35 -9.02 4.17 -10.54
N LYS A 36 -7.92 4.81 -10.10
CA LYS A 36 -7.43 6.06 -10.68
C LYS A 36 -7.08 5.87 -12.17
N ALA A 37 -6.47 4.74 -12.54
CA ALA A 37 -6.15 4.41 -13.93
C ALA A 37 -7.40 4.20 -14.79
N LEU A 38 -8.40 3.44 -14.32
CA LEU A 38 -9.69 3.28 -15.01
C LEU A 38 -10.40 4.63 -15.20
N THR A 39 -10.35 5.50 -14.18
CA THR A 39 -10.89 6.86 -14.28
C THR A 39 -10.17 7.68 -15.34
N ALA A 40 -8.84 7.54 -15.46
CA ALA A 40 -8.06 8.21 -16.49
C ALA A 40 -8.41 7.73 -17.90
N VAL A 41 -8.63 6.42 -18.09
CA VAL A 41 -9.09 5.86 -19.38
C VAL A 41 -10.42 6.46 -19.81
N ILE A 42 -11.41 6.51 -18.91
CA ILE A 42 -12.72 7.12 -19.20
C ILE A 42 -12.60 8.62 -19.51
N ARG A 43 -11.77 9.35 -18.74
CA ARG A 43 -11.53 10.78 -19.00
C ARG A 43 -10.89 11.01 -20.37
N ALA A 44 -9.93 10.19 -20.76
CA ALA A 44 -9.28 10.27 -22.07
C ALA A 44 -10.27 9.97 -23.21
N HIS A 45 -11.13 8.96 -23.04
CA HIS A 45 -12.18 8.61 -23.99
C HIS A 45 -13.19 9.76 -24.20
N ASP A 46 -13.65 10.38 -23.10
CA ASP A 46 -14.61 11.49 -23.16
C ASP A 46 -13.98 12.82 -23.63
N GLY A 47 -12.68 12.84 -23.96
CA GLY A 47 -11.94 14.06 -24.32
C GLY A 47 -11.73 15.03 -23.15
N ARG A 48 -11.94 14.58 -21.90
CA ARG A 48 -11.81 15.36 -20.66
C ARG A 48 -10.41 15.25 -20.03
N GLY A 49 -9.58 14.36 -20.54
CA GLY A 49 -8.22 14.13 -20.08
C GLY A 49 -7.25 13.98 -21.25
N PRO A 50 -5.94 13.99 -20.97
CA PRO A 50 -4.92 13.72 -21.98
C PRO A 50 -5.04 12.28 -22.49
N GLN A 51 -4.63 12.07 -23.74
CA GLN A 51 -4.49 10.72 -24.30
C GLN A 51 -3.42 9.95 -23.52
N THR A 52 -3.67 8.66 -23.28
CA THR A 52 -2.84 7.81 -22.44
C THR A 52 -2.77 6.40 -23.01
N MET A 53 -1.61 5.76 -22.87
CA MET A 53 -1.36 4.36 -23.18
C MET A 53 -2.15 3.41 -22.27
N LEU A 54 -2.64 3.91 -21.12
CA LEU A 54 -3.47 3.14 -20.19
C LEU A 54 -4.72 2.58 -20.90
N THR A 55 -5.31 3.31 -21.85
CA THR A 55 -6.52 2.88 -22.56
C THR A 55 -6.28 1.55 -23.26
N ASP A 56 -5.30 1.49 -24.17
CA ASP A 56 -5.03 0.28 -24.95
C ASP A 56 -4.53 -0.87 -24.07
N LYS A 57 -3.68 -0.57 -23.08
CA LYS A 57 -3.09 -1.58 -22.19
C LYS A 57 -4.13 -2.23 -21.30
N ILE A 58 -4.95 -1.42 -20.64
CA ILE A 58 -5.99 -1.94 -19.74
C ILE A 58 -7.01 -2.72 -20.55
N LEU A 59 -7.54 -2.17 -21.66
CA LEU A 59 -8.54 -2.86 -22.49
C LEU A 59 -8.04 -4.23 -22.98
N LYS A 60 -6.77 -4.31 -23.42
CA LYS A 60 -6.15 -5.59 -23.80
C LYS A 60 -6.08 -6.57 -22.63
N ALA A 61 -5.67 -6.11 -21.45
CA ALA A 61 -5.55 -6.98 -20.27
C ALA A 61 -6.91 -7.57 -19.85
N ILE A 62 -7.99 -6.82 -20.00
CA ILE A 62 -9.34 -7.25 -19.62
C ILE A 62 -10.19 -7.77 -20.79
N HIS A 63 -9.60 -7.90 -21.98
CA HIS A 63 -10.21 -8.41 -23.21
C HIS A 63 -11.48 -7.64 -23.64
N LEU A 64 -11.45 -6.32 -23.54
CA LEU A 64 -12.53 -5.44 -24.02
C LEU A 64 -12.12 -4.75 -25.32
N SER A 65 -13.11 -4.47 -26.17
CA SER A 65 -12.87 -3.83 -27.47
C SER A 65 -12.99 -2.31 -27.43
N SER A 66 -13.73 -1.78 -26.46
CA SER A 66 -13.99 -0.34 -26.32
C SER A 66 -14.01 0.12 -24.85
N PRO A 67 -13.67 1.40 -24.57
CA PRO A 67 -13.83 1.99 -23.24
C PRO A 67 -15.28 2.02 -22.73
N GLU A 68 -16.27 1.99 -23.62
CA GLU A 68 -17.70 1.98 -23.26
C GLU A 68 -18.09 0.70 -22.50
N GLU A 69 -17.43 -0.42 -22.84
CA GLU A 69 -17.63 -1.71 -22.18
C GLU A 69 -17.09 -1.73 -20.74
N LEU A 70 -16.25 -0.76 -20.34
CA LEU A 70 -15.70 -0.69 -18.97
C LEU A 70 -16.80 -0.54 -17.92
N ILE A 71 -17.89 0.15 -18.25
CA ILE A 71 -19.03 0.28 -17.34
C ILE A 71 -19.61 -1.12 -17.08
N GLY A 72 -19.96 -1.86 -18.13
CA GLY A 72 -20.46 -3.24 -17.98
C GLY A 72 -19.49 -4.12 -17.21
N TRP A 73 -18.20 -4.05 -17.53
CA TRP A 73 -17.16 -4.84 -16.87
C TRP A 73 -17.03 -4.55 -15.37
N THR A 74 -17.07 -3.26 -14.98
CA THR A 74 -16.94 -2.84 -13.57
C THR A 74 -18.17 -3.21 -12.73
N TYR A 75 -19.37 -3.18 -13.31
CA TYR A 75 -20.60 -3.57 -12.62
C TYR A 75 -20.81 -5.09 -12.56
N ALA A 76 -20.25 -5.87 -13.50
CA ALA A 76 -20.41 -7.32 -13.54
C ALA A 76 -19.73 -8.04 -12.36
N ASP A 77 -18.59 -7.55 -11.90
CA ASP A 77 -17.91 -8.06 -10.71
C ASP A 77 -17.12 -6.93 -10.03
N PRO A 78 -17.59 -6.42 -8.87
CA PRO A 78 -16.95 -5.35 -8.13
C PRO A 78 -15.79 -5.83 -7.24
N SER A 79 -15.28 -7.06 -7.44
CA SER A 79 -14.15 -7.62 -6.69
C SER A 79 -12.94 -6.69 -6.70
N TRP A 80 -12.48 -6.33 -5.49
CA TRP A 80 -11.33 -5.45 -5.33
C TRP A 80 -10.05 -6.05 -5.87
N ALA A 81 -9.89 -7.37 -5.74
CA ALA A 81 -8.73 -8.10 -6.24
C ALA A 81 -8.66 -8.04 -7.77
N ARG A 82 -9.80 -8.14 -8.46
CA ARG A 82 -9.91 -8.06 -9.91
C ARG A 82 -9.48 -6.69 -10.44
N ILE A 83 -9.89 -5.62 -9.76
CA ILE A 83 -9.47 -4.26 -10.13
C ILE A 83 -7.99 -4.04 -9.78
N ALA A 84 -7.55 -4.47 -8.60
CA ALA A 84 -6.14 -4.36 -8.19
C ALA A 84 -5.18 -5.15 -9.11
N ALA A 85 -5.64 -6.20 -9.79
CA ALA A 85 -4.86 -6.95 -10.76
C ALA A 85 -4.44 -6.12 -11.99
N LEU A 86 -4.96 -4.91 -12.18
CA LEU A 86 -4.57 -4.00 -13.26
C LEU A 86 -3.33 -3.15 -12.94
N VAL A 87 -2.85 -3.15 -11.68
CA VAL A 87 -1.67 -2.37 -11.27
C VAL A 87 -0.42 -2.67 -12.14
N PRO A 88 -0.11 -3.92 -12.53
CA PRO A 88 1.01 -4.19 -13.42
C PRO A 88 0.95 -3.44 -14.76
N GLU A 89 -0.25 -3.22 -15.31
CA GLU A 89 -0.42 -2.46 -16.55
C GLU A 89 -0.16 -0.96 -16.34
N VAL A 90 -0.56 -0.42 -15.18
CA VAL A 90 -0.26 0.97 -14.79
C VAL A 90 1.24 1.17 -14.67
N VAL A 91 1.93 0.23 -14.02
CA VAL A 91 3.40 0.22 -13.90
C VAL A 91 4.05 0.16 -15.28
N SER A 92 3.61 -0.75 -16.15
CA SER A 92 4.15 -0.86 -17.51
C SER A 92 3.96 0.42 -18.34
N CYS A 93 2.85 1.13 -18.16
CA CYS A 93 2.63 2.42 -18.82
C CYS A 93 3.57 3.51 -18.28
N ALA A 94 3.77 3.57 -16.96
CA ALA A 94 4.72 4.52 -16.36
C ALA A 94 6.16 4.28 -16.84
N GLU A 95 6.57 3.01 -16.97
CA GLU A 95 7.87 2.62 -17.54
C GLU A 95 8.02 3.04 -19.01
N ALA A 96 6.90 3.07 -19.76
CA ALA A 96 6.84 3.57 -21.13
C ALA A 96 6.73 5.11 -21.21
N CYS A 97 7.03 5.82 -20.12
CA CYS A 97 6.97 7.29 -20.03
C CYS A 97 5.57 7.89 -20.19
N ASP A 98 4.50 7.13 -19.90
CA ASP A 98 3.14 7.68 -19.84
C ASP A 98 2.99 8.59 -18.62
N GLN A 99 2.85 9.90 -18.87
CA GLN A 99 2.77 10.92 -17.81
C GLN A 99 1.57 10.72 -16.87
N VAL A 100 0.46 10.20 -17.38
CA VAL A 100 -0.75 9.96 -16.57
C VAL A 100 -0.52 8.79 -15.63
N ALA A 101 0.05 7.70 -16.14
CA ALA A 101 0.40 6.54 -15.34
C ALA A 101 1.45 6.89 -14.28
N THR A 102 2.53 7.60 -14.66
CA THR A 102 3.55 8.07 -13.71
C THR A 102 2.92 8.93 -12.62
N LYS A 103 2.04 9.87 -12.98
CA LYS A 103 1.35 10.72 -11.99
C LYS A 103 0.52 9.90 -11.01
N ILE A 104 -0.24 8.92 -11.48
CA ILE A 104 -1.05 8.06 -10.61
C ILE A 104 -0.17 7.34 -9.58
N LEU A 105 0.97 6.81 -10.01
CA LEU A 105 1.90 6.10 -9.12
C LEU A 105 2.56 7.05 -8.12
N VAL A 106 3.00 8.23 -8.56
CA VAL A 106 3.59 9.26 -7.67
C VAL A 106 2.57 9.73 -6.63
N ASP A 107 1.32 10.00 -7.04
CA ASP A 107 0.25 10.39 -6.12
C ASP A 107 0.00 9.29 -5.07
N ALA A 108 0.04 8.01 -5.47
CA ALA A 108 -0.13 6.89 -4.54
C ALA A 108 1.04 6.75 -3.55
N VAL A 109 2.28 6.97 -4.00
CA VAL A 109 3.48 7.01 -3.14
C VAL A 109 3.34 8.12 -2.10
N GLN A 110 2.91 9.32 -2.52
CA GLN A 110 2.72 10.46 -1.64
C GLN A 110 1.61 10.21 -0.60
N ASP A 111 0.47 9.68 -1.02
CA ASP A 111 -0.64 9.32 -0.13
C ASP A 111 -0.18 8.30 0.95
N LEU A 112 0.66 7.33 0.57
CA LEU A 112 1.23 6.36 1.51
C LEU A 112 2.22 7.02 2.48
N ALA A 113 3.14 7.85 1.97
CA ALA A 113 4.11 8.55 2.80
C ALA A 113 3.43 9.47 3.84
N LEU A 114 2.34 10.14 3.46
CA LEU A 114 1.52 10.94 4.38
C LEU A 114 0.89 10.09 5.48
N SER A 115 0.44 8.88 5.15
CA SER A 115 -0.13 7.95 6.13
C SER A 115 0.92 7.47 7.11
N VAL A 116 2.14 7.14 6.64
CA VAL A 116 3.27 6.79 7.50
C VAL A 116 3.62 7.95 8.43
N LYS A 117 3.72 9.17 7.90
CA LYS A 117 3.97 10.37 8.69
C LYS A 117 2.97 10.55 9.82
N ALA A 118 1.68 10.37 9.55
CA ALA A 118 0.63 10.49 10.55
C ALA A 118 0.82 9.50 11.70
N VAL A 119 1.21 8.25 11.41
CA VAL A 119 1.49 7.23 12.43
C VAL A 119 2.75 7.58 13.23
N VAL A 120 3.84 7.93 12.56
CA VAL A 120 5.12 8.28 13.20
C VAL A 120 4.92 9.42 14.20
N GLN A 121 4.17 10.45 13.82
CA GLN A 121 3.85 11.58 14.69
C GLN A 121 2.91 11.18 15.84
N ARG A 122 1.85 10.43 15.56
CA ARG A 122 0.89 10.00 16.59
C ARG A 122 1.54 9.14 17.67
N LEU A 123 2.45 8.26 17.28
CA LEU A 123 3.14 7.34 18.18
C LEU A 123 4.49 7.90 18.69
N SER A 124 4.86 9.11 18.28
CA SER A 124 6.14 9.74 18.64
C SER A 124 7.36 8.84 18.37
N LEU A 125 7.34 8.08 17.26
CA LEU A 125 8.37 7.07 16.95
C LEU A 125 9.74 7.69 16.65
N CYS A 126 9.76 8.92 16.16
CA CYS A 126 10.98 9.67 15.86
C CYS A 126 11.62 10.31 17.10
N GLY A 127 11.10 10.08 18.31
CA GLY A 127 11.61 10.71 19.54
C GLY A 127 11.38 12.23 19.59
N GLU A 128 11.75 12.85 20.72
CA GLU A 128 11.56 14.30 20.95
C GLU A 128 12.39 15.16 19.98
N ASP A 129 13.58 14.68 19.61
CA ASP A 129 14.50 15.36 18.69
C ASP A 129 14.24 15.05 17.20
N GLY A 130 13.22 14.23 16.88
CA GLY A 130 12.87 13.86 15.51
C GLY A 130 13.83 12.88 14.80
N ASN A 131 14.91 12.46 15.48
CA ASN A 131 15.98 11.62 14.91
C ASN A 131 16.00 10.18 15.46
N GLY A 132 14.97 9.78 16.19
CA GLY A 132 14.81 8.44 16.72
C GLY A 132 14.76 7.39 15.62
N SER A 133 15.47 6.28 15.83
CA SER A 133 15.51 5.14 14.92
C SER A 133 14.28 4.25 15.13
N PHE A 134 13.56 3.91 14.06
CA PHE A 134 12.40 3.02 14.11
C PHE A 134 12.26 2.16 12.85
N PRO A 135 11.78 0.92 12.98
CA PRO A 135 11.52 0.06 11.83
C PRO A 135 10.25 0.48 11.08
N VAL A 136 10.26 0.35 9.76
CA VAL A 136 9.08 0.47 8.90
C VAL A 136 8.91 -0.84 8.14
N VAL A 137 7.94 -1.65 8.55
CA VAL A 137 7.70 -2.94 7.90
C VAL A 137 6.83 -2.75 6.67
N MET A 138 7.34 -3.10 5.49
CA MET A 138 6.63 -2.98 4.22
C MET A 138 6.04 -4.33 3.80
N VAL A 139 4.71 -4.39 3.64
CA VAL A 139 3.98 -5.60 3.27
C VAL A 139 2.92 -5.27 2.22
N GLY A 140 2.87 -6.07 1.15
CA GLY A 140 1.83 -6.00 0.13
C GLY A 140 2.39 -6.15 -1.28
N GLY A 141 1.63 -6.80 -2.18
CA GLY A 141 2.10 -7.13 -3.53
C GLY A 141 2.44 -5.94 -4.42
N VAL A 142 1.94 -4.74 -4.09
CA VAL A 142 2.31 -3.48 -4.78
C VAL A 142 3.71 -2.99 -4.38
N LEU A 143 4.17 -3.37 -3.18
CA LEU A 143 5.47 -3.01 -2.62
C LEU A 143 6.54 -4.09 -2.88
N GLU A 144 6.21 -5.14 -3.63
CA GLU A 144 7.16 -6.18 -4.03
C GLU A 144 8.04 -5.68 -5.18
N ALA A 145 9.35 -5.64 -4.93
CA ALA A 145 10.38 -5.21 -5.88
C ALA A 145 10.57 -6.22 -7.02
N ASN A 146 9.73 -6.15 -8.04
CA ASN A 146 9.81 -7.03 -9.20
C ASN A 146 9.64 -6.31 -10.54
N ARG A 147 9.69 -4.96 -10.57
CA ARG A 147 9.50 -4.16 -11.79
C ARG A 147 10.46 -2.96 -11.83
N THR A 148 10.66 -2.41 -13.02
CA THR A 148 11.55 -1.26 -13.26
C THR A 148 11.04 0.03 -12.62
N TRP A 149 9.73 0.15 -12.39
CA TRP A 149 9.16 1.14 -11.48
C TRP A 149 8.82 0.51 -10.12
N ASP A 150 9.61 0.82 -9.09
CA ASP A 150 9.45 0.26 -7.74
C ASP A 150 8.77 1.27 -6.80
N ILE A 151 7.48 1.03 -6.53
CA ILE A 151 6.68 1.85 -5.60
C ILE A 151 7.25 1.77 -4.18
N GLY A 152 7.79 0.62 -3.78
CA GLY A 152 8.38 0.42 -2.46
C GLY A 152 9.61 1.29 -2.26
N GLU A 153 10.52 1.36 -3.23
CA GLU A 153 11.70 2.23 -3.15
C GLU A 153 11.32 3.71 -3.06
N GLU A 154 10.37 4.18 -3.88
CA GLU A 154 9.98 5.59 -3.85
C GLU A 154 9.25 5.99 -2.56
N VAL A 155 8.49 5.07 -1.97
CA VAL A 155 7.91 5.25 -0.63
C VAL A 155 8.99 5.35 0.42
N VAL A 156 9.98 4.45 0.39
CA VAL A 156 11.11 4.46 1.32
C VAL A 156 11.85 5.79 1.24
N LYS A 157 12.15 6.25 0.03
CA LYS A 157 12.82 7.53 -0.19
C LYS A 157 12.02 8.70 0.39
N CYS A 158 10.73 8.78 0.08
CA CYS A 158 9.84 9.81 0.63
C CYS A 158 9.76 9.81 2.17
N ILE A 159 9.83 8.62 2.78
CA ILE A 159 9.84 8.46 4.24
C ILE A 159 11.19 8.89 4.80
N GLN A 160 12.30 8.44 4.23
CA GLN A 160 13.66 8.74 4.71
C GLN A 160 14.01 10.22 4.57
N ASP A 161 13.54 10.89 3.53
CA ASP A 161 13.68 12.33 3.35
C ASP A 161 13.03 13.12 4.51
N GLN A 162 11.96 12.59 5.10
CA GLN A 162 11.26 13.22 6.23
C GLN A 162 11.71 12.68 7.59
N PHE A 163 12.14 11.43 7.64
CA PHE A 163 12.50 10.70 8.85
C PHE A 163 13.78 9.89 8.58
N PRO A 164 14.97 10.51 8.75
CA PRO A 164 16.24 9.83 8.50
C PRO A 164 16.47 8.58 9.36
N GLY A 165 15.81 8.49 10.53
CA GLY A 165 15.83 7.33 11.41
C GLY A 165 14.92 6.16 10.99
N ALA A 166 14.17 6.30 9.89
CA ALA A 166 13.30 5.23 9.39
C ALA A 166 14.12 4.12 8.71
N HIS A 167 14.00 2.90 9.24
CA HIS A 167 14.65 1.72 8.67
C HIS A 167 13.62 0.79 8.02
N PRO A 168 13.53 0.76 6.69
CA PRO A 168 12.63 -0.15 5.99
C PRO A 168 13.05 -1.60 6.21
N ILE A 169 12.09 -2.44 6.60
CA ILE A 169 12.29 -3.87 6.81
C ILE A 169 11.26 -4.62 5.97
N ARG A 170 11.73 -5.63 5.23
CA ARG A 170 10.84 -6.63 4.63
C ARG A 170 10.74 -7.81 5.58
N PRO A 171 9.51 -8.26 5.94
CA PRO A 171 9.38 -9.41 6.81
C PRO A 171 9.90 -10.67 6.10
N GLN A 172 10.68 -11.47 6.84
CA GLN A 172 11.21 -12.76 6.34
C GLN A 172 10.27 -13.93 6.61
N VAL A 173 9.16 -13.67 7.31
CA VAL A 173 8.17 -14.66 7.71
C VAL A 173 6.78 -14.20 7.29
N GLU A 174 5.90 -15.16 7.00
CA GLU A 174 4.53 -14.85 6.63
C GLU A 174 3.78 -14.16 7.79
N PRO A 175 2.85 -13.24 7.49
CA PRO A 175 2.02 -12.58 8.52
C PRO A 175 1.27 -13.58 9.42
N ALA A 176 0.92 -14.76 8.90
CA ALA A 176 0.29 -15.83 9.66
C ALA A 176 1.15 -16.32 10.84
N VAL A 177 2.48 -16.34 10.68
CA VAL A 177 3.42 -16.69 11.75
C VAL A 177 3.37 -15.63 12.85
N GLY A 178 3.32 -14.36 12.48
CA GLY A 178 3.17 -13.25 13.43
C GLY A 178 1.87 -13.35 14.24
N ALA A 179 0.75 -13.68 13.57
CA ALA A 179 -0.53 -13.90 14.24
C ALA A 179 -0.50 -15.08 15.21
N ALA A 180 0.14 -16.20 14.83
CA ALA A 180 0.30 -17.36 15.70
C ALA A 180 1.16 -17.03 16.95
N LEU A 181 2.26 -16.29 16.78
CA LEU A 181 3.10 -15.84 17.90
C LEU A 181 2.37 -14.88 18.84
N LEU A 182 1.55 -13.98 18.29
CA LEU A 182 0.70 -13.09 19.07
C LEU A 182 -0.33 -13.85 19.90
N ALA A 183 -1.03 -14.83 19.29
CA ALA A 183 -1.97 -15.69 19.99
C ALA A 183 -1.27 -16.50 21.10
N TRP A 184 -0.08 -17.04 20.81
CA TRP A 184 0.72 -17.77 21.80
C TRP A 184 1.13 -16.90 22.99
N ASN A 185 1.58 -15.67 22.74
CA ASN A 185 1.95 -14.73 23.81
C ASN A 185 0.75 -14.36 24.69
N PHE A 186 -0.43 -14.21 24.10
CA PHE A 186 -1.66 -13.93 24.84
C PHE A 186 -2.00 -15.07 25.81
N LEU A 187 -1.98 -16.32 25.32
CA LEU A 187 -2.22 -17.52 26.13
C LEU A 187 -1.17 -17.72 27.23
N MET A 188 0.09 -17.37 26.97
CA MET A 188 1.17 -17.45 27.96
C MET A 188 1.01 -16.41 29.08
N LYS A 189 0.53 -15.20 28.77
CA LYS A 189 0.24 -14.17 29.79
C LYS A 189 -0.94 -14.59 30.70
N GLU A 190 -2.02 -15.12 30.12
CA GLU A 190 -3.17 -15.62 30.88
C GLU A 190 -2.82 -16.79 31.81
N SER A 191 -1.91 -17.67 31.39
CA SER A 191 -1.48 -18.82 32.21
C SER A 191 -0.56 -18.43 33.36
N THR A 192 0.27 -17.39 33.20
CA THR A 192 1.08 -16.84 34.30
C THR A 192 0.24 -16.05 35.33
N GLU A 193 -0.81 -15.35 34.92
CA GLU A 193 -1.71 -14.64 35.83
C GLU A 193 -2.60 -15.60 36.65
N ASN A 194 -3.03 -16.71 36.05
CA ASN A 194 -3.80 -17.75 36.73
C ASN A 194 -3.00 -18.64 37.70
N CYS A 195 -1.66 -18.63 37.65
CA CYS A 195 -0.81 -19.34 38.61
C CYS A 195 -0.51 -18.55 39.90
N HIS A 196 -0.89 -17.26 39.96
CA HIS A 196 -0.68 -16.39 41.11
C HIS A 196 -1.98 -16.08 41.89
N SER A 197 -3.07 -16.80 41.61
CA SER A 197 -4.35 -16.72 42.33
C SER A 197 -4.60 -17.94 43.22
#